data_AF-A0A1A7WRD4-F1
#
_entry.id   AF-A0A1A7WRD4-F1
#
_cell.length_a   1.000
_cell.length_b   1.000
_cell.length_c   1.000
_cell.angle_alpha   90.00
_cell.angle_beta   90.00
_cell.angle_gamma   90.00
#
_symmetry.space_group_name_H-M   'P 1'
#
loop_
_entity.id
_entity.type
_entity.pdbx_description
1 polymer ?
#
loop_
_entity_poly.entity_id
_entity_poly.type
_entity_poly.pdbx_seq_one_letter_code
_entity_poly.pdbx_strand_id
1 'polypeptide(L)'
;GRTRHEGRVEVLSSDTNGTQTWGLICGENWTTKEAMVACRQLGLGYANQGLQETWYWDSSNVTEMVMSGVKCTGNEMALSQCQHHKTINCQRAAAKFAAGVICSETASDLVLNASLVQQTVYIEDRPLHMLYCAAEENCLSKSAAKANWPYGHRRLLRFSSEIHNNGRADFKPKAGRHSWVWHACHGHYHSMDIFTHYDLLNANGTKVAEGHKASFCLEDTDCQESVSK
;
A
#
# COMPACT_ATOMS: atom_id res chain seq x y z
N GLY A 1 -1.53 -23.03 -3.57
CA GLY A 1 -0.23 -22.35 -3.51
C GLY A 1 0.89 -23.36 -3.35
N ARG A 2 2.13 -22.90 -3.14
CA ARG A 2 3.24 -23.80 -2.78
C ARG A 2 3.25 -24.12 -1.28
N THR A 3 2.62 -23.27 -0.47
CA THR A 3 2.45 -23.47 0.97
C THR A 3 0.98 -23.36 1.37
N ARG A 4 0.66 -23.76 2.62
CA ARG A 4 -0.69 -23.62 3.21
C ARG A 4 -1.12 -22.17 3.43
N HIS A 5 -0.19 -21.21 3.39
CA HIS A 5 -0.46 -19.80 3.65
C HIS A 5 -0.64 -18.98 2.37
N GLU A 6 -0.63 -19.61 1.19
CA GLU A 6 -0.79 -18.89 -0.06
C GLU A 6 -1.63 -19.64 -1.08
N GLY A 7 -2.33 -18.90 -1.92
CA GLY A 7 -3.08 -19.47 -3.01
C GLY A 7 -4.08 -18.52 -3.64
N ARG A 8 -4.66 -18.98 -4.74
CA ARG A 8 -5.85 -18.39 -5.33
C ARG A 8 -7.02 -18.58 -4.36
N VAL A 9 -7.84 -17.56 -4.20
CA VAL A 9 -9.02 -17.62 -3.35
C VAL A 9 -10.18 -18.15 -4.18
N GLU A 10 -10.77 -19.24 -3.73
CA GLU A 10 -11.95 -19.85 -4.34
C GLU A 10 -13.11 -19.79 -3.34
N VAL A 11 -14.31 -19.54 -3.85
CA VAL A 11 -15.53 -19.43 -3.04
C VAL A 11 -16.50 -20.50 -3.49
N LEU A 12 -17.09 -21.21 -2.53
CA LEU A 12 -18.14 -22.17 -2.80
C LEU A 12 -19.45 -21.43 -3.04
N SER A 13 -20.00 -21.55 -4.25
CA SER A 13 -21.32 -21.02 -4.61
C SER A 13 -22.29 -22.17 -4.79
N SER A 14 -23.57 -21.91 -4.53
CA SER A 14 -24.66 -22.85 -4.82
C SER A 14 -25.47 -22.30 -5.98
N ASP A 15 -25.62 -23.09 -7.04
CA ASP A 15 -26.55 -22.76 -8.13
C ASP A 15 -28.00 -22.96 -7.66
N THR A 16 -28.94 -22.43 -8.45
CA THR A 16 -30.40 -22.56 -8.35
C THR A 16 -30.90 -23.99 -8.16
N ASN A 17 -30.15 -24.98 -8.67
CA ASN A 17 -30.44 -26.41 -8.51
C ASN A 17 -29.86 -27.04 -7.23
N GLY A 18 -29.21 -26.24 -6.37
CA GLY A 18 -28.58 -26.70 -5.12
C GLY A 18 -27.20 -27.35 -5.31
N THR A 19 -26.68 -27.39 -6.54
CA THR A 19 -25.34 -27.91 -6.82
C THR A 19 -24.29 -26.92 -6.32
N GLN A 20 -23.37 -27.40 -5.49
CA GLN A 20 -22.26 -26.60 -4.98
C GLN A 20 -21.06 -26.69 -5.94
N THR A 21 -20.58 -25.54 -6.41
CA THR A 21 -19.41 -25.43 -7.27
C THR A 21 -18.43 -24.40 -6.72
N TRP A 22 -17.14 -24.69 -6.88
CA TRP A 22 -16.09 -23.72 -6.58
C TRP A 22 -16.00 -22.72 -7.72
N GLY A 23 -15.86 -21.44 -7.37
CA GLY A 23 -15.64 -20.37 -8.32
C GLY A 23 -14.57 -19.40 -7.87
N LEU A 24 -14.13 -18.56 -8.81
CA LEU A 24 -13.05 -17.61 -8.64
C LEU A 24 -13.58 -16.22 -8.28
N ILE A 25 -12.73 -15.43 -7.63
CA ILE A 25 -12.96 -14.01 -7.39
C ILE A 25 -12.14 -13.22 -8.41
N CYS A 26 -12.75 -12.23 -9.05
CA CYS A 26 -12.03 -11.29 -9.92
C CYS A 26 -10.95 -10.53 -9.12
N GLY A 27 -9.70 -10.58 -9.59
CA GLY A 27 -8.56 -9.91 -8.95
C GLY A 27 -8.50 -8.39 -9.20
N GLU A 28 -9.39 -7.83 -10.02
CA GLU A 28 -9.44 -6.40 -10.30
C GLU A 28 -9.71 -5.60 -9.01
N ASN A 29 -8.84 -4.62 -8.72
CA ASN A 29 -8.86 -3.83 -7.48
C ASN A 29 -8.72 -4.65 -6.18
N TRP A 30 -8.27 -5.90 -6.26
CA TRP A 30 -7.98 -6.70 -5.06
C TRP A 30 -6.78 -6.12 -4.31
N THR A 31 -6.94 -5.80 -3.02
CA THR A 31 -5.91 -5.18 -2.19
C THR A 31 -5.58 -6.05 -0.98
N THR A 32 -4.62 -5.60 -0.17
CA THR A 32 -4.28 -6.25 1.10
C THR A 32 -5.46 -6.25 2.08
N LYS A 33 -6.44 -5.34 1.96
CA LYS A 33 -7.62 -5.32 2.85
C LYS A 33 -8.56 -6.49 2.62
N GLU A 34 -8.84 -6.82 1.37
CA GLU A 34 -9.64 -8.00 1.03
C GLU A 34 -8.87 -9.28 1.40
N ALA A 35 -7.57 -9.31 1.14
CA ALA A 35 -6.70 -10.40 1.56
C ALA A 35 -6.70 -10.59 3.09
N MET A 36 -6.72 -9.51 3.88
CA MET A 36 -6.79 -9.56 5.34
C MET A 36 -8.06 -10.28 5.80
N VAL A 37 -9.21 -9.97 5.20
CA VAL A 37 -10.48 -10.63 5.50
C VAL A 37 -10.41 -12.12 5.13
N ALA A 38 -9.85 -12.45 3.96
CA ALA A 38 -9.68 -13.83 3.54
C ALA A 38 -8.75 -14.65 4.47
N CYS A 39 -7.58 -14.12 4.80
CA CYS A 39 -6.63 -14.78 5.71
C CYS A 39 -7.23 -14.97 7.10
N ARG A 40 -7.95 -13.98 7.62
CA ARG A 40 -8.66 -14.09 8.90
C ARG A 40 -9.80 -15.11 8.85
N GLN A 41 -10.62 -15.09 7.79
CA GLN A 41 -11.72 -16.05 7.59
C GLN A 41 -11.20 -17.49 7.55
N LEU A 42 -10.02 -17.71 6.98
CA LEU A 42 -9.37 -19.02 6.91
C LEU A 42 -8.57 -19.39 8.18
N GLY A 43 -8.50 -18.51 9.17
CA GLY A 43 -7.71 -18.75 10.39
C GLY A 43 -6.20 -18.76 10.17
N LEU A 44 -5.70 -18.05 9.15
CA LEU A 44 -4.28 -17.99 8.75
C LEU A 44 -3.57 -16.69 9.19
N GLY A 45 -4.19 -15.91 10.08
CA GLY A 45 -3.62 -14.69 10.64
C GLY A 45 -3.84 -13.45 9.76
N TYR A 46 -2.76 -12.72 9.50
CA TYR A 46 -2.71 -11.48 8.73
C TYR A 46 -2.43 -11.75 7.25
N ALA A 47 -2.78 -10.81 6.38
CA ALA A 47 -2.37 -10.82 4.99
C ALA A 47 -1.05 -10.08 4.84
N ASN A 48 -0.07 -10.77 4.30
CA ASN A 48 1.17 -10.18 3.83
C ASN A 48 0.95 -9.51 2.46
N GLN A 49 0.19 -10.16 1.56
CA GLN A 49 -0.06 -9.62 0.22
C GLN A 49 -1.42 -10.05 -0.35
N GLY A 50 -2.10 -9.09 -0.99
CA GLY A 50 -3.18 -9.35 -1.94
C GLY A 50 -2.64 -9.40 -3.37
N LEU A 51 -3.02 -10.44 -4.11
CA LEU A 51 -2.58 -10.68 -5.48
C LEU A 51 -3.75 -10.50 -6.44
N GLN A 52 -3.53 -9.73 -7.50
CA GLN A 52 -4.53 -9.48 -8.55
C GLN A 52 -4.40 -10.47 -9.72
N GLU A 53 -3.26 -11.15 -9.81
CA GLU A 53 -2.98 -12.16 -10.83
C GLU A 53 -2.35 -13.39 -10.18
N THR A 54 -2.87 -14.57 -10.53
CA THR A 54 -2.50 -15.86 -9.96
C THR A 54 -2.14 -16.89 -11.02
N TRP A 55 -1.54 -16.43 -12.12
CA TRP A 55 -1.14 -17.28 -13.27
C TRP A 55 -0.22 -18.45 -12.88
N TYR A 56 0.55 -18.32 -11.80
CA TYR A 56 1.48 -19.36 -11.34
C TYR A 56 0.81 -20.42 -10.45
N TRP A 57 -0.49 -20.27 -10.13
CA TRP A 57 -1.31 -21.27 -9.41
C TRP A 57 -2.38 -21.90 -10.32
N ASP A 58 -2.22 -21.84 -11.63
CA ASP A 58 -3.21 -22.26 -12.64
C ASP A 58 -3.38 -23.79 -12.80
N SER A 59 -3.09 -24.57 -11.75
CA SER A 59 -3.20 -26.03 -11.79
C SER A 59 -4.61 -26.57 -11.51
N SER A 60 -5.63 -25.71 -11.45
CA SER A 60 -7.01 -26.14 -11.14
C SER A 60 -7.92 -26.09 -12.37
N ASN A 61 -8.94 -26.94 -12.39
CA ASN A 61 -9.99 -26.91 -13.41
C ASN A 61 -11.06 -25.82 -13.16
N VAL A 62 -10.94 -25.02 -12.09
CA VAL A 62 -11.88 -23.95 -11.78
C VAL A 62 -11.54 -22.72 -12.62
N THR A 63 -12.48 -22.30 -13.47
CA THR A 63 -12.28 -21.18 -14.40
C THR A 63 -13.36 -20.11 -14.30
N GLU A 64 -14.50 -20.43 -13.69
CA GLU A 64 -15.66 -19.52 -13.62
C GLU A 64 -15.49 -18.47 -12.51
N MET A 65 -15.72 -17.20 -12.85
CA MET A 65 -15.73 -16.09 -11.90
C MET A 65 -17.10 -15.97 -11.25
N VAL A 66 -17.18 -16.15 -9.93
CA VAL A 66 -18.44 -16.12 -9.16
C VAL A 66 -18.56 -14.90 -8.24
N MET A 67 -17.50 -14.10 -8.12
CA MET A 67 -17.51 -12.87 -7.34
C MET A 67 -16.63 -11.80 -7.98
N SER A 68 -17.04 -10.53 -7.92
CA SER A 68 -16.27 -9.41 -8.50
C SER A 68 -16.51 -8.11 -7.74
N GLY A 69 -15.57 -7.16 -7.89
CA GLY A 69 -15.67 -5.84 -7.26
C GLY A 69 -15.66 -5.89 -5.74
N VAL A 70 -14.97 -6.88 -5.16
CA VAL A 70 -14.89 -7.04 -3.70
C VAL A 70 -14.10 -5.88 -3.12
N LYS A 71 -14.72 -5.17 -2.20
CA LYS A 71 -14.16 -4.03 -1.49
C LYS A 71 -14.48 -4.14 -0.02
N CYS A 72 -13.46 -4.47 0.76
CA CYS A 72 -13.56 -4.63 2.20
C CYS A 72 -13.11 -3.35 2.92
N THR A 73 -13.72 -3.08 4.06
CA THR A 73 -13.24 -2.10 5.04
C THR A 73 -12.02 -2.63 5.80
N GLY A 74 -11.97 -3.95 6.02
CA GLY A 74 -10.91 -4.68 6.73
C GLY A 74 -11.39 -5.33 8.04
N ASN A 75 -12.62 -5.06 8.47
CA ASN A 75 -13.20 -5.56 9.73
C ASN A 75 -14.20 -6.71 9.52
N GLU A 76 -14.53 -7.03 8.27
CA GLU A 76 -15.47 -8.08 7.92
C GLU A 76 -14.98 -9.46 8.35
N MET A 77 -15.85 -10.33 8.85
CA MET A 77 -15.46 -11.68 9.27
C MET A 77 -15.40 -12.67 8.09
N ALA A 78 -16.04 -12.33 6.98
CA ALA A 78 -16.04 -13.13 5.76
C ALA A 78 -16.08 -12.25 4.51
N LEU A 79 -15.51 -12.73 3.40
CA LEU A 79 -15.49 -12.02 2.12
C LEU A 79 -16.90 -11.70 1.58
N SER A 80 -17.89 -12.53 1.88
CA SER A 80 -19.29 -12.32 1.49
C SER A 80 -19.95 -11.13 2.20
N GLN A 81 -19.36 -10.63 3.29
CA GLN A 81 -19.84 -9.45 4.01
C GLN A 81 -19.25 -8.14 3.47
N CYS A 82 -18.19 -8.23 2.67
CA CYS A 82 -17.62 -7.07 2.01
C CYS A 82 -18.57 -6.57 0.92
N GLN A 83 -18.46 -5.29 0.58
CA GLN A 83 -19.17 -4.77 -0.57
C GLN A 83 -18.67 -5.50 -1.83
N HIS A 84 -19.57 -6.04 -2.63
CA HIS A 84 -19.23 -6.67 -3.91
C HIS A 84 -20.34 -6.41 -4.94
N HIS A 85 -20.05 -6.64 -6.22
CA HIS A 85 -21.06 -6.48 -7.26
C HIS A 85 -22.17 -7.55 -7.12
N LYS A 86 -23.41 -7.17 -7.45
CA LYS A 86 -24.55 -8.10 -7.52
C LYS A 86 -24.47 -9.02 -8.74
N THR A 87 -23.94 -8.49 -9.84
CA THR A 87 -23.69 -9.21 -11.10
C THR A 87 -22.20 -9.17 -11.38
N ILE A 88 -21.65 -10.27 -11.88
CA ILE A 88 -20.22 -10.36 -12.16
C ILE A 88 -19.82 -9.36 -13.24
N ASN A 89 -18.92 -8.46 -12.88
CA ASN A 89 -18.30 -7.50 -13.78
C ASN A 89 -16.79 -7.53 -13.53
N CYS A 90 -16.06 -8.13 -14.47
CA CYS A 90 -14.62 -8.29 -14.42
C CYS A 90 -14.10 -8.06 -15.83
N GLN A 91 -13.29 -7.01 -16.04
CA GLN A 91 -12.78 -6.71 -17.39
C GLN A 91 -11.89 -7.84 -17.91
N ARG A 92 -11.18 -8.51 -17.00
CA ARG A 92 -10.25 -9.60 -17.29
C ARG A 92 -10.71 -10.87 -16.57
N ALA A 93 -11.59 -11.64 -17.21
CA ALA A 93 -12.27 -12.78 -16.57
C ALA A 93 -11.51 -14.13 -16.65
N ALA A 94 -10.30 -14.18 -17.20
CA ALA A 94 -9.53 -15.43 -17.27
C ALA A 94 -9.04 -15.85 -15.87
N ALA A 95 -8.90 -17.16 -15.63
CA ALA A 95 -8.48 -17.73 -14.34
C ALA A 95 -7.16 -17.15 -13.79
N LYS A 96 -6.25 -16.73 -14.68
CA LYS A 96 -5.00 -16.06 -14.33
C LYS A 96 -5.17 -14.69 -13.65
N PHE A 97 -6.32 -14.05 -13.79
CA PHE A 97 -6.67 -12.76 -13.16
C PHE A 97 -7.55 -12.93 -11.93
N ALA A 98 -7.57 -14.14 -11.36
CA ALA A 98 -8.26 -14.37 -10.10
C ALA A 98 -7.49 -13.75 -8.94
N ALA A 99 -8.22 -13.41 -7.88
CA ALA A 99 -7.66 -12.93 -6.65
C ALA A 99 -6.89 -14.03 -5.92
N GLY A 100 -5.77 -13.64 -5.31
CA GLY A 100 -4.97 -14.52 -4.46
C GLY A 100 -4.53 -13.85 -3.18
N VAL A 101 -4.07 -14.66 -2.24
CA VAL A 101 -3.57 -14.20 -0.95
C VAL A 101 -2.27 -14.87 -0.58
N ILE A 102 -1.46 -14.14 0.17
CA ILE A 102 -0.33 -14.66 0.95
C ILE A 102 -0.55 -14.20 2.38
N CYS A 103 -0.73 -15.15 3.29
CA CYS A 103 -1.01 -14.96 4.70
C CYS A 103 0.26 -15.15 5.56
N SER A 104 0.23 -14.60 6.76
CA SER A 104 1.31 -14.68 7.75
C SER A 104 0.72 -14.60 9.16
N GLU A 105 1.32 -15.29 10.12
CA GLU A 105 0.92 -15.20 11.53
C GLU A 105 1.29 -13.86 12.18
N THR A 106 2.24 -13.13 11.58
CA THR A 106 2.76 -11.85 12.06
C THR A 106 2.67 -10.75 10.99
N ALA A 107 2.62 -9.50 11.44
CA ALA A 107 2.58 -8.31 10.59
C ALA A 107 3.31 -7.13 11.26
N SER A 108 3.83 -6.22 10.44
CA SER A 108 4.40 -4.93 10.86
C SER A 108 3.29 -3.93 11.21
N ASP A 109 3.57 -2.99 12.12
CA ASP A 109 2.66 -1.92 12.51
C ASP A 109 3.43 -0.59 12.56
N LEU A 110 3.19 0.26 11.56
CA LEU A 110 3.96 1.49 11.36
C LEU A 110 3.26 2.68 11.99
N VAL A 111 3.93 3.35 12.92
CA VAL A 111 3.39 4.48 13.69
C VAL A 111 4.30 5.69 13.56
N LEU A 112 3.72 6.85 13.23
CA LEU A 112 4.44 8.13 13.19
C LEU A 112 4.66 8.68 14.60
N ASN A 113 5.88 9.13 14.91
CA ASN A 113 6.16 9.86 16.15
C ASN A 113 5.58 11.28 16.09
N ALA A 114 4.33 11.43 16.54
CA ALA A 114 3.62 12.70 16.54
C ALA A 114 4.29 13.78 17.40
N SER A 115 4.95 13.39 18.50
CA SER A 115 5.62 14.35 19.39
C SER A 115 6.82 14.98 18.69
N LEU A 116 7.60 14.18 17.96
CA LEU A 116 8.73 14.69 17.18
C LEU A 116 8.26 15.68 16.10
N VAL A 117 7.18 15.36 15.38
CA VAL A 117 6.59 16.28 14.39
C VAL A 117 6.22 17.60 15.04
N GLN A 118 5.56 17.56 16.20
CA GLN A 118 5.16 18.76 16.94
C GLN A 118 6.36 19.59 17.41
N GLN A 119 7.43 18.95 17.88
CA GLN A 119 8.61 19.63 18.41
C GLN A 119 9.53 20.22 17.32
N THR A 120 9.50 19.65 16.12
CA THR A 120 10.41 20.00 15.01
C THR A 120 9.75 20.82 13.92
N VAL A 121 8.50 21.24 14.10
CA VAL A 121 7.77 22.01 13.09
C VAL A 121 8.23 23.47 13.04
N TYR A 122 8.58 23.95 11.84
CA TYR A 122 8.91 25.37 11.60
C TYR A 122 8.68 25.78 10.15
N ILE A 123 8.63 27.10 9.91
CA ILE A 123 8.51 27.67 8.56
C ILE A 123 9.88 28.15 8.08
N GLU A 124 10.26 27.80 6.85
CA GLU A 124 11.46 28.28 6.18
C GLU A 124 11.09 28.84 4.80
N ASP A 125 11.54 30.05 4.49
CA ASP A 125 11.50 30.59 3.12
C ASP A 125 12.83 30.24 2.42
N ARG A 126 12.79 29.28 1.49
CA ARG A 126 13.98 28.78 0.77
C ARG A 126 14.05 29.34 -0.65
N PRO A 127 15.20 29.84 -1.11
CA PRO A 127 15.36 30.24 -2.49
C PRO A 127 15.29 29.03 -3.43
N LEU A 128 14.69 29.23 -4.60
CA LEU A 128 14.40 28.16 -5.55
C LEU A 128 15.67 27.45 -6.05
N HIS A 129 16.77 28.16 -6.29
CA HIS A 129 18.02 27.52 -6.73
C HIS A 129 18.57 26.43 -5.79
N MET A 130 18.12 26.38 -4.53
CA MET A 130 18.50 25.31 -3.60
C MET A 130 17.53 24.13 -3.59
N LEU A 131 16.47 24.15 -4.40
CA LEU A 131 15.39 23.18 -4.43
C LEU A 131 15.31 22.40 -5.75
N TYR A 132 16.37 22.43 -6.58
CA TYR A 132 16.39 21.68 -7.84
C TYR A 132 16.16 20.18 -7.64
N CYS A 133 16.86 19.56 -6.68
CA CYS A 133 16.62 18.16 -6.31
C CYS A 133 15.17 17.89 -5.90
N ALA A 134 14.61 18.74 -5.04
CA ALA A 134 13.21 18.59 -4.62
C ALA A 134 12.23 18.79 -5.80
N ALA A 135 12.59 19.59 -6.81
CA ALA A 135 11.77 19.77 -8.01
C ALA A 135 11.88 18.57 -8.96
N GLU A 136 13.08 18.03 -9.18
CA GLU A 136 13.34 16.84 -10.00
C GLU A 136 12.64 15.60 -9.43
N GLU A 137 12.60 15.49 -8.10
CA GLU A 137 11.90 14.42 -7.38
C GLU A 137 10.42 14.73 -7.14
N ASN A 138 9.86 15.75 -7.79
CA ASN A 138 8.46 16.17 -7.67
C ASN A 138 7.98 16.52 -6.24
N CYS A 139 8.86 16.69 -5.26
CA CYS A 139 8.51 16.99 -3.86
C CYS A 139 7.93 18.40 -3.62
N LEU A 140 7.88 19.26 -4.65
CA LEU A 140 7.28 20.60 -4.57
C LEU A 140 5.86 20.61 -5.14
N SER A 141 4.97 21.41 -4.54
CA SER A 141 3.60 21.61 -5.04
C SER A 141 3.59 22.03 -6.53
N LYS A 142 2.50 21.73 -7.26
CA LYS A 142 2.37 22.06 -8.71
C LYS A 142 2.65 23.51 -9.09
N SER A 143 2.40 24.46 -8.17
CA SER A 143 2.71 25.88 -8.42
C SER A 143 4.21 26.14 -8.57
N ALA A 144 5.09 25.26 -8.08
CA ALA A 144 6.54 25.42 -8.15
C ALA A 144 7.06 25.36 -9.58
N ALA A 145 6.42 24.58 -10.46
CA ALA A 145 6.76 24.51 -11.87
C ALA A 145 6.57 25.85 -12.61
N LYS A 146 5.71 26.75 -12.10
CA LYS A 146 5.43 28.07 -12.68
C LYS A 146 6.16 29.21 -11.96
N ALA A 147 7.02 28.90 -11.00
CA ALA A 147 7.74 29.91 -10.23
C ALA A 147 8.91 30.50 -11.04
N ASN A 148 9.42 31.66 -10.62
CA ASN A 148 10.55 32.32 -11.29
C ASN A 148 11.89 31.67 -10.87
N TRP A 149 12.25 30.54 -11.48
CA TRP A 149 13.53 29.87 -11.24
C TRP A 149 14.69 30.61 -11.93
N PRO A 150 15.88 30.74 -11.31
CA PRO A 150 16.28 30.35 -9.95
C PRO A 150 15.95 31.37 -8.83
N TYR A 151 15.43 32.55 -9.17
CA TYR A 151 15.44 33.75 -8.31
C TYR A 151 14.28 33.85 -7.30
N GLY A 152 13.25 33.04 -7.43
CA GLY A 152 12.09 33.02 -6.53
C GLY A 152 12.37 32.34 -5.20
N HIS A 153 11.36 32.35 -4.33
CA HIS A 153 11.38 31.68 -3.03
C HIS A 153 10.18 30.74 -2.88
N ARG A 154 10.33 29.76 -1.98
CA ARG A 154 9.27 28.85 -1.57
C ARG A 154 9.19 28.85 -0.05
N ARG A 155 7.97 29.09 0.45
CA ARG A 155 7.64 28.87 1.85
C ARG A 155 7.42 27.39 2.09
N LEU A 156 8.21 26.81 2.98
CA LEU A 156 8.18 25.40 3.34
C LEU A 156 7.78 25.26 4.80
N LEU A 157 6.80 24.40 5.08
CA LEU A 157 6.53 23.90 6.42
C LEU A 157 7.38 22.65 6.61
N ARG A 158 8.43 22.76 7.44
CA ARG A 158 9.35 21.65 7.73
C ARG A 158 9.01 21.00 9.05
N PHE A 159 9.24 19.70 9.11
CA PHE A 159 9.14 18.87 10.30
C PHE A 159 9.93 17.57 10.07
N SER A 160 10.31 16.90 11.15
CA SER A 160 10.93 15.57 11.09
C SER A 160 9.86 14.48 11.12
N SER A 161 10.06 13.45 10.32
CA SER A 161 9.17 12.28 10.24
C SER A 161 9.95 11.05 10.68
N GLU A 162 9.60 10.51 11.84
CA GLU A 162 10.14 9.26 12.37
C GLU A 162 9.02 8.23 12.45
N ILE A 163 9.23 7.06 11.86
CA ILE A 163 8.25 5.99 11.78
C ILE A 163 8.80 4.80 12.57
N HIS A 164 8.05 4.36 13.57
CA HIS A 164 8.36 3.18 14.36
C HIS A 164 7.64 1.97 13.79
N ASN A 165 8.28 0.81 13.81
CA ASN A 165 7.61 -0.47 13.59
C ASN A 165 7.35 -1.15 14.95
N ASN A 166 6.13 -1.01 15.45
CA ASN A 166 5.69 -1.63 16.71
C ASN A 166 5.01 -2.99 16.47
N GLY A 167 5.09 -3.50 15.24
CA GLY A 167 4.50 -4.77 14.86
C GLY A 167 5.32 -5.98 15.33
N ARG A 168 4.89 -7.16 14.89
CA ARG A 168 5.52 -8.45 15.20
C ARG A 168 6.35 -9.01 14.03
N ALA A 169 6.57 -8.21 13.01
CA ALA A 169 7.36 -8.56 11.83
C ALA A 169 8.02 -7.30 11.24
N ASP A 170 9.13 -7.47 10.53
CA ASP A 170 9.76 -6.39 9.78
C ASP A 170 8.82 -5.87 8.69
N PHE A 171 8.83 -4.55 8.49
CA PHE A 171 8.21 -3.96 7.31
C PHE A 171 9.15 -4.09 6.12
N LYS A 172 8.65 -4.70 5.03
CA LYS A 172 9.45 -4.93 3.82
C LYS A 172 8.81 -4.24 2.63
N PRO A 173 9.61 -3.64 1.72
CA PRO A 173 9.07 -3.08 0.49
C PRO A 173 8.46 -4.20 -0.35
N LYS A 174 7.29 -3.94 -0.93
CA LYS A 174 6.60 -4.88 -1.83
C LYS A 174 7.46 -5.23 -3.06
N ALA A 175 8.23 -4.25 -3.51
CA ALA A 175 9.00 -4.33 -4.73
C ALA A 175 10.43 -4.84 -4.44
N GLY A 176 10.91 -5.80 -5.23
CA GLY A 176 12.25 -6.35 -5.06
C GLY A 176 13.35 -5.37 -5.46
N ARG A 177 14.61 -5.63 -5.06
CA ARG A 177 15.75 -4.74 -5.32
C ARG A 177 15.93 -4.31 -6.78
N HIS A 178 15.50 -5.13 -7.74
CA HIS A 178 15.55 -4.82 -9.17
C HIS A 178 14.67 -3.65 -9.60
N SER A 179 13.68 -3.28 -8.78
CA SER A 179 12.75 -2.17 -9.02
C SER A 179 13.10 -0.91 -8.23
N TRP A 180 14.17 -0.95 -7.43
CA TRP A 180 14.58 0.19 -6.64
C TRP A 180 15.21 1.26 -7.53
N VAL A 181 14.85 2.52 -7.31
CA VAL A 181 15.31 3.65 -8.12
C VAL A 181 16.42 4.37 -7.36
N TRP A 182 17.56 4.61 -8.01
CA TRP A 182 18.64 5.41 -7.42
C TRP A 182 18.31 6.89 -7.49
N HIS A 183 18.49 7.60 -6.38
CA HIS A 183 18.30 9.05 -6.33
C HIS A 183 19.60 9.75 -5.98
N ALA A 184 20.19 10.40 -6.99
CA ALA A 184 21.48 11.09 -6.88
C ALA A 184 21.47 12.21 -5.83
N CYS A 185 20.32 12.87 -5.65
CA CYS A 185 20.14 13.94 -4.68
C CYS A 185 20.30 13.48 -3.22
N HIS A 186 19.99 12.21 -2.94
CA HIS A 186 20.08 11.62 -1.61
C HIS A 186 21.21 10.59 -1.46
N GLY A 187 21.83 10.17 -2.57
CA GLY A 187 22.93 9.22 -2.56
C GLY A 187 22.53 7.82 -2.10
N HIS A 188 21.27 7.42 -2.30
CA HIS A 188 20.78 6.08 -1.98
C HIS A 188 19.66 5.62 -2.92
N TYR A 189 19.31 4.33 -2.82
CA TYR A 189 18.17 3.73 -3.52
C TYR A 189 16.87 3.94 -2.75
N HIS A 190 15.79 4.14 -3.49
CA HIS A 190 14.43 4.19 -2.97
C HIS A 190 13.73 2.88 -3.27
N SER A 191 13.16 2.28 -2.22
CA SER A 191 12.50 0.97 -2.29
C SER A 191 10.98 1.06 -2.46
N MET A 192 10.44 2.28 -2.40
CA MET A 192 9.02 2.61 -2.51
C MET A 192 8.85 3.98 -3.17
N ASP A 193 7.91 4.07 -4.12
CA ASP A 193 7.64 5.31 -4.87
C ASP A 193 6.87 6.35 -4.05
N ILE A 194 5.89 5.96 -3.22
CA ILE A 194 5.21 6.90 -2.32
C ILE A 194 4.98 6.20 -0.99
N PHE A 195 5.69 6.64 0.04
CA PHE A 195 5.54 6.11 1.39
C PHE A 195 4.57 6.96 2.22
N THR A 196 4.70 8.29 2.17
CA THR A 196 3.90 9.22 2.99
C THR A 196 3.34 10.36 2.18
N HIS A 197 2.07 10.69 2.44
CA HIS A 197 1.41 11.89 1.95
C HIS A 197 1.39 12.94 3.06
N TYR A 198 1.75 14.18 2.73
CA TYR A 198 1.76 15.30 3.67
C TYR A 198 0.77 16.37 3.19
N ASP A 199 -0.45 16.34 3.73
CA ASP A 199 -1.50 17.28 3.36
C ASP A 199 -1.75 18.26 4.51
N LEU A 200 -1.90 19.55 4.18
CA LEU A 200 -2.41 20.55 5.11
C LEU A 200 -3.89 20.79 4.79
N LEU A 201 -4.76 20.51 5.75
CA LEU A 201 -6.21 20.63 5.62
C LEU A 201 -6.72 21.83 6.41
N ASN A 202 -7.81 22.47 5.95
CA ASN A 202 -8.56 23.39 6.79
C ASN A 202 -9.49 22.65 7.75
N ALA A 203 -10.20 23.39 8.61
CA ALA A 203 -11.17 22.83 9.56
C ALA A 203 -12.32 22.05 8.89
N ASN A 204 -12.61 22.33 7.61
CA ASN A 204 -13.64 21.63 6.84
C ASN A 204 -13.12 20.35 6.16
N GLY A 205 -11.83 20.01 6.34
CA GLY A 205 -11.20 18.85 5.73
C GLY A 205 -10.76 19.04 4.27
N THR A 206 -10.87 20.25 3.71
CA THR A 206 -10.41 20.51 2.34
C THR A 206 -8.91 20.79 2.31
N LYS A 207 -8.20 20.22 1.33
CA LYS A 207 -6.75 20.42 1.13
C LYS A 207 -6.44 21.87 0.78
N VAL A 208 -5.55 22.48 1.56
CA VAL A 208 -5.05 23.86 1.37
C VAL A 208 -3.63 23.86 0.83
N ALA A 209 -2.82 22.88 1.24
CA ALA A 209 -1.51 22.63 0.67
C ALA A 209 -1.31 21.12 0.47
N GLU A 210 -0.64 20.77 -0.63
CA GLU A 210 -0.19 19.41 -0.90
C GLU A 210 1.32 19.36 -0.78
N GLY A 211 1.79 18.26 -0.20
CA GLY A 211 3.18 17.87 -0.15
C GLY A 211 3.25 16.35 -0.12
N HIS A 212 4.41 15.82 -0.48
CA HIS A 212 4.68 14.41 -0.33
C HIS A 212 6.17 14.21 -0.13
N LYS A 213 6.51 13.06 0.43
CA LYS A 213 7.87 12.54 0.35
C LYS A 213 7.85 11.55 -0.81
N ALA A 214 8.50 11.91 -1.92
CA ALA A 214 8.49 11.13 -3.16
C ALA A 214 9.19 9.78 -3.05
N SER A 215 9.72 9.43 -1.88
CA SER A 215 10.44 8.19 -1.67
C SER A 215 11.00 8.05 -0.25
N PHE A 216 11.28 6.80 0.13
CA PHE A 216 11.93 6.46 1.40
C PHE A 216 13.02 5.38 1.17
N CYS A 217 14.17 5.58 1.81
CA CYS A 217 15.05 4.47 2.18
C CYS A 217 14.44 3.83 3.43
N LEU A 218 14.13 2.53 3.38
CA LEU A 218 13.68 1.81 4.56
C LEU A 218 14.92 1.23 5.24
N GLU A 219 15.30 1.82 6.37
CA GLU A 219 16.45 1.41 7.17
C GLU A 219 16.16 1.60 8.66
N ASP A 220 16.81 0.78 9.49
CA ASP A 220 16.74 0.89 10.94
C ASP A 220 17.73 1.96 11.43
N THR A 221 17.25 3.20 11.54
CA THR A 221 18.07 4.33 12.01
C THR A 221 18.42 4.20 13.48
N ASP A 222 17.48 3.75 14.30
CA ASP A 222 17.65 3.46 15.73
C ASP A 222 16.70 2.33 16.18
N CYS A 223 17.08 1.61 17.23
CA CYS A 223 16.29 0.49 17.76
C CYS A 223 16.18 0.58 19.29
N GLN A 224 15.13 -0.01 19.86
CA GLN A 224 14.99 -0.14 21.31
C GLN A 224 16.19 -0.89 21.90
N GLU A 225 16.55 -0.57 23.15
CA GLU A 225 17.62 -1.27 23.86
C GLU A 225 17.41 -2.78 23.79
N SER A 226 18.44 -3.53 23.38
CA SER A 226 18.48 -4.98 23.10
C SER A 226 18.04 -5.46 21.70
N VAL A 227 17.58 -4.57 20.82
CA VAL A 227 17.29 -4.92 19.41
C VAL A 227 18.45 -4.45 18.53
N SER A 228 19.02 -5.37 17.75
CA SER A 228 20.03 -5.03 16.75
C SER A 228 19.39 -4.43 15.50
N LYS A 229 20.04 -3.42 14.94
CA LYS A 229 19.81 -2.92 13.57
C LYS A 229 20.17 -3.99 12.55
#